data_AF-A0A6N7D634-F1
#
_entry.id   AF-A0A6N7D634-F1
#
_cell.length_a   1.000
_cell.length_b   1.000
_cell.length_c   1.000
_cell.angle_alpha   90.00
_cell.angle_beta   90.00
_cell.angle_gamma   90.00
#
_symmetry.space_group_name_H-M   'P 1'
#
loop_
_entity.id
_entity.type
_entity.pdbx_description
1 polymer ?
#
loop_
_entity_poly.entity_id
_entity_poly.type
_entity_poly.pdbx_seq_one_letter_code
_entity_poly.pdbx_strand_id
1 'polypeptide(L)'
;MRRRHPLFVALAAAALWMGAGVSAEAQVHRCLQLGGGFALQQLPCPPGVRGSRVDGAPGQRPPPPPPPPRPPRYPQPSAYPYPAYPAYPAYPAYPAYPDGRPAAPPLDDGPAYRSADEAERLRQQPLGEGPPADPQLAGEADLCLAWYLPLMRDPRGVYYSAPVKEGRVLSFTLHIPNTSYRGGTDVRAAACEIWNGRLDAGWTRIHAERRGWYRGV
;
A
#
# COMPACT_ATOMS: atom_id res chain seq x y z
N MET A 1 -59.17 70.87 15.91
CA MET A 1 -58.13 71.74 16.51
C MET A 1 -57.12 70.87 17.25
N ARG A 2 -55.83 71.22 17.09
CA ARG A 2 -54.67 70.88 17.92
C ARG A 2 -54.13 69.43 17.92
N ARG A 3 -53.06 69.30 17.11
CA ARG A 3 -51.89 68.44 17.30
C ARG A 3 -51.35 68.50 18.73
N ARG A 4 -50.93 67.36 19.29
CA ARG A 4 -49.72 67.22 20.12
C ARG A 4 -49.10 65.83 19.89
N HIS A 5 -47.87 65.82 19.39
CA HIS A 5 -46.96 64.68 19.42
C HIS A 5 -46.38 64.53 20.84
N PRO A 6 -46.06 63.29 21.23
CA PRO A 6 -44.69 62.97 21.62
C PRO A 6 -44.26 61.65 20.93
N LEU A 7 -43.22 61.58 20.09
CA LEU A 7 -41.79 61.70 20.43
C LEU A 7 -41.53 61.21 21.85
N PHE A 8 -41.21 59.92 22.02
CA PHE A 8 -40.45 59.31 23.14
C PHE A 8 -40.84 57.83 23.35
N VAL A 9 -40.70 56.96 22.34
CA VAL A 9 -40.48 55.51 22.57
C VAL A 9 -39.61 54.97 21.44
N ALA A 10 -38.41 55.52 21.29
CA ALA A 10 -37.34 54.92 20.50
C ALA A 10 -36.20 54.63 21.48
N LEU A 11 -35.65 53.40 21.40
CA LEU A 11 -34.54 52.84 22.19
C LEU A 11 -34.93 51.86 23.31
N ALA A 12 -35.48 50.69 22.96
CA ALA A 12 -35.41 49.50 23.82
C ALA A 12 -35.59 48.16 23.06
N ALA A 13 -35.16 48.05 21.80
CA ALA A 13 -35.44 46.86 20.98
C ALA A 13 -34.24 46.34 20.17
N ALA A 14 -32.99 46.55 20.63
CA ALA A 14 -31.79 46.16 19.86
C ALA A 14 -30.69 45.48 20.70
N ALA A 15 -31.02 44.80 21.81
CA ALA A 15 -30.01 44.22 22.69
C ALA A 15 -30.29 42.77 23.16
N LEU A 16 -30.93 41.94 22.32
CA LEU A 16 -31.29 40.56 22.72
C LEU A 16 -31.03 39.47 21.67
N TRP A 17 -30.14 39.70 20.69
CA TRP A 17 -29.76 38.71 19.67
C TRP A 17 -28.26 38.39 19.64
N MET A 18 -27.59 38.37 20.80
CA MET A 18 -26.20 37.90 20.92
C MET A 18 -26.04 37.04 22.17
N GLY A 19 -26.62 35.84 22.18
CA GLY A 19 -26.58 35.00 23.38
C GLY A 19 -27.07 33.58 23.21
N ALA A 20 -26.86 32.96 22.05
CA ALA A 20 -27.01 31.51 21.91
C ALA A 20 -26.00 31.03 20.87
N GLY A 21 -24.72 31.06 21.25
CA GLY A 21 -23.74 30.19 20.64
C GLY A 21 -24.13 28.77 20.97
N VAL A 22 -25.02 28.18 20.16
CA VAL A 22 -25.25 26.75 20.13
C VAL A 22 -23.94 26.15 19.68
N SER A 23 -23.12 25.76 20.65
CA SER A 23 -21.96 24.91 20.42
C SER A 23 -22.50 23.67 19.73
N ALA A 24 -22.30 23.59 18.41
CA ALA A 24 -22.61 22.40 17.65
C ALA A 24 -21.73 21.28 18.20
N GLU A 25 -22.26 20.53 19.15
CA GLU A 25 -21.62 19.31 19.65
C GLU A 25 -21.40 18.43 18.43
N ALA A 26 -20.13 18.21 18.08
CA ALA A 26 -19.75 17.43 16.91
C ALA A 26 -20.26 15.99 17.10
N GLN A 27 -21.40 15.68 16.50
CA GLN A 27 -22.00 14.35 16.55
C GLN A 27 -21.12 13.40 15.74
N VAL A 28 -20.70 12.29 16.36
CA VAL A 28 -19.94 11.24 15.69
C VAL A 28 -20.85 10.04 15.47
N HIS A 29 -20.97 9.63 14.21
CA HIS A 29 -21.74 8.47 13.79
C HIS A 29 -20.83 7.25 13.62
N ARG A 30 -21.28 6.09 14.09
CA ARG A 30 -20.62 4.80 13.84
C ARG A 30 -21.38 4.07 12.72
N CYS A 31 -20.78 3.97 11.54
CA CYS A 31 -21.39 3.37 10.35
C CYS A 31 -20.81 1.98 10.06
N LEU A 32 -21.67 1.02 9.73
CA LEU A 32 -21.25 -0.33 9.31
C LEU A 32 -20.75 -0.30 7.85
N GLN A 33 -19.51 -0.70 7.60
CA GLN A 33 -18.96 -0.80 6.25
C GLN A 33 -19.31 -2.16 5.61
N LEU A 34 -19.49 -2.16 4.28
CA LEU A 34 -19.53 -3.36 3.46
C LEU A 34 -18.22 -4.13 3.67
N GLY A 35 -18.28 -5.24 4.41
CA GLY A 35 -17.11 -5.96 4.92
C GLY A 35 -17.11 -6.21 6.44
N GLY A 36 -18.14 -5.76 7.16
CA GLY A 36 -18.35 -6.07 8.58
C GLY A 36 -17.58 -5.19 9.56
N GLY A 37 -16.77 -4.25 9.07
CA GLY A 37 -16.09 -3.24 9.88
C GLY A 37 -17.02 -2.10 10.29
N PHE A 38 -16.60 -1.31 11.29
CA PHE A 38 -17.25 -0.05 11.66
C PHE A 38 -16.31 1.12 11.40
N ALA A 39 -16.82 2.18 10.79
CA ALA A 39 -16.10 3.44 10.63
C ALA A 39 -16.77 4.52 11.48
N LEU A 40 -15.97 5.35 12.16
CA LEU A 40 -16.45 6.54 12.86
C LEU A 40 -16.33 7.74 11.91
N GLN A 41 -17.43 8.45 11.71
CA GLN A 41 -17.50 9.61 10.82
C GLN A 41 -18.24 10.76 11.50
N GLN A 42 -17.89 12.01 11.18
CA GLN A 42 -18.59 13.19 11.67
C GLN A 42 -19.88 13.48 10.88
N LEU A 43 -20.00 12.91 9.69
CA LEU A 43 -21.17 13.03 8.83
C LEU A 43 -22.16 11.88 9.09
N PRO A 44 -23.47 12.09 8.86
CA PRO A 44 -24.47 11.03 8.92
C PRO A 44 -24.10 9.87 7.99
N CYS A 45 -24.43 8.65 8.38
CA CYS A 45 -24.18 7.48 7.53
C CYS A 45 -24.94 7.59 6.20
N PRO A 46 -24.36 7.12 5.08
CA PRO A 46 -25.04 7.13 3.79
C PRO A 46 -26.37 6.36 3.87
N PRO A 47 -27.38 6.75 3.07
CA PRO A 47 -28.66 6.05 3.03
C PRO A 47 -28.45 4.56 2.70
N GLY A 48 -29.13 3.69 3.46
CA GLY A 48 -29.01 2.23 3.33
C GLY A 48 -27.96 1.58 4.26
N VAL A 49 -27.16 2.37 4.99
CA VAL A 49 -26.20 1.85 5.97
C VAL A 49 -26.76 1.95 7.39
N ARG A 50 -26.78 0.83 8.14
CA ARG A 50 -27.09 0.87 9.58
C ARG A 50 -25.97 1.60 10.32
N GLY A 51 -26.32 2.68 11.00
CA GLY A 51 -25.43 3.40 11.91
C GLY A 51 -26.09 3.67 13.25
N SER A 52 -25.28 3.72 14.30
CA SER A 52 -25.71 4.15 15.63
C SER A 52 -25.02 5.46 15.99
N ARG A 53 -25.78 6.39 16.55
CA ARG A 53 -25.22 7.60 17.18
C ARG A 53 -24.43 7.16 18.42
N VAL A 54 -23.20 7.66 18.54
CA VAL A 54 -22.38 7.41 19.73
C VAL A 54 -22.41 8.68 20.55
N ASP A 55 -23.22 8.70 21.60
CA ASP A 55 -23.25 9.81 22.55
C ASP A 55 -22.03 9.70 23.46
N GLY A 56 -20.99 10.48 23.16
CA GLY A 56 -19.79 10.57 23.96
C GLY A 56 -19.31 12.01 23.99
N ALA A 57 -19.20 12.59 25.19
CA ALA A 57 -18.66 13.92 25.38
C ALA A 57 -17.27 14.04 24.74
N PRO A 58 -16.94 15.16 24.06
CA PRO A 58 -15.61 15.42 23.50
C PRO A 58 -14.58 15.48 24.63
N GLY A 59 -14.02 14.32 24.99
CA GLY A 59 -13.12 14.16 26.14
C GLY A 59 -13.01 12.73 26.64
N GLN A 60 -13.99 11.86 26.38
CA GLN A 60 -13.91 10.43 26.70
C GLN A 60 -13.41 9.56 25.54
N ARG A 61 -12.58 10.12 24.63
CA ARG A 61 -11.83 9.25 23.73
C ARG A 61 -10.81 8.51 24.61
N PRO A 62 -10.84 7.18 24.69
CA PRO A 62 -9.70 6.46 25.24
C PRO A 62 -8.46 6.96 24.49
N PRO A 63 -7.35 7.25 25.19
CA PRO A 63 -6.14 7.71 24.53
C PRO A 63 -5.81 6.74 23.38
N PRO A 64 -5.32 7.25 22.23
CA PRO A 64 -4.90 6.36 21.17
C PRO A 64 -3.96 5.32 21.77
N PRO A 65 -4.06 4.04 21.36
CA PRO A 65 -3.15 3.02 21.87
C PRO A 65 -1.71 3.52 21.67
N PRO A 66 -0.81 3.29 22.63
CA PRO A 66 0.57 3.71 22.49
C PRO A 66 1.12 3.18 21.15
N PRO A 67 1.95 3.95 20.43
CA PRO A 67 2.55 3.46 19.20
C PRO A 67 3.22 2.12 19.50
N PRO A 68 3.14 1.14 18.58
CA PRO A 68 3.84 -0.13 18.78
C PRO A 68 5.31 0.15 19.07
N PRO A 69 5.97 -0.65 19.94
CA PRO A 69 7.39 -0.49 20.22
C PRO A 69 8.14 -0.42 18.89
N ARG A 70 9.09 0.53 18.78
CA ARG A 70 9.96 0.56 17.61
C ARG A 70 10.57 -0.83 17.45
N PRO A 71 10.56 -1.42 16.24
CA PRO A 71 11.28 -2.66 16.03
C PRO A 71 12.73 -2.45 16.49
N PRO A 72 13.37 -3.47 17.09
CA PRO A 72 14.77 -3.39 17.41
C PRO A 72 15.52 -2.86 16.18
N ARG A 73 16.38 -1.86 16.38
CA ARG A 73 17.28 -1.46 15.30
C ARG A 73 18.09 -2.70 14.97
N TYR A 74 17.77 -3.34 13.86
CA TYR A 74 18.64 -4.37 13.30
C TYR A 74 20.03 -3.74 13.22
N PRO A 75 21.08 -4.43 13.70
CA PRO A 75 22.43 -3.97 13.45
C PRO A 75 22.52 -3.74 11.95
N GLN A 76 22.78 -2.48 11.56
CA GLN A 76 23.07 -2.15 10.17
C GLN A 76 24.15 -3.14 9.74
N PRO A 77 23.97 -3.89 8.64
CA PRO A 77 25.03 -4.75 8.12
C PRO A 77 26.26 -3.87 7.98
N SER A 78 27.22 -4.06 8.88
CA SER A 78 28.48 -3.34 8.87
C SER A 78 29.13 -3.68 7.53
N ALA A 79 29.14 -2.67 6.65
CA ALA A 79 29.85 -2.62 5.38
C ALA A 79 30.37 -3.99 4.92
N TYR A 80 29.50 -4.78 4.27
CA TYR A 80 30.04 -5.81 3.40
C TYR A 80 30.90 -5.07 2.37
N PRO A 81 32.21 -5.40 2.25
CA PRO A 81 33.01 -4.84 1.18
C PRO A 81 32.35 -5.27 -0.12
N TYR A 82 31.74 -4.32 -0.83
CA TYR A 82 31.32 -4.55 -2.19
C TYR A 82 32.58 -5.01 -2.95
N PRO A 83 32.59 -6.18 -3.59
CA PRO A 83 33.68 -6.51 -4.49
C PRO A 83 33.77 -5.37 -5.49
N ALA A 84 34.97 -4.81 -5.66
CA ALA A 84 35.21 -3.79 -6.67
C ALA A 84 34.73 -4.35 -8.00
N TYR A 85 33.64 -3.79 -8.53
CA TYR A 85 33.15 -4.16 -9.84
C TYR A 85 34.33 -3.95 -10.81
N PRO A 86 34.64 -4.93 -11.68
CA PRO A 86 35.62 -4.71 -12.72
C PRO A 86 35.18 -3.46 -13.49
N ALA A 87 36.11 -2.52 -13.66
CA ALA A 87 35.84 -1.33 -14.46
C ALA A 87 35.36 -1.80 -15.83
N TYR A 88 34.10 -1.51 -16.16
CA TYR A 88 33.56 -1.81 -17.46
C TYR A 88 34.47 -1.16 -18.51
N PRO A 89 34.84 -1.88 -19.59
CA PRO A 89 35.60 -1.25 -20.67
C PRO A 89 34.82 -0.01 -21.13
N ALA A 90 35.53 1.10 -21.27
CA ALA A 90 34.96 2.32 -21.81
C ALA A 90 34.30 1.99 -23.16
N TYR A 91 32.99 2.18 -23.25
CA TYR A 91 32.27 1.99 -24.51
C TYR A 91 32.94 2.85 -25.58
N PRO A 92 33.14 2.33 -26.81
CA PRO A 92 33.69 3.13 -27.89
C PRO A 92 32.85 4.38 -28.07
N ALA A 93 33.50 5.54 -28.11
CA ALA A 93 32.83 6.79 -28.41
C ALA A 93 32.18 6.68 -29.79
N TYR A 94 30.85 6.77 -29.84
CA TYR A 94 30.13 6.76 -31.12
C TYR A 94 30.58 7.96 -31.96
N PRO A 95 30.82 7.78 -33.28
CA PRO A 95 31.16 8.89 -34.15
C PRO A 95 30.02 9.90 -34.13
N ALA A 96 30.35 11.16 -33.86
CA ALA A 96 29.41 12.27 -33.98
C ALA A 96 29.00 12.42 -35.46
N TYR A 97 27.71 12.67 -35.72
CA TYR A 97 27.24 13.03 -37.05
C TYR A 97 27.87 14.37 -37.48
N PRO A 98 28.08 14.59 -38.79
CA PRO A 98 28.69 15.82 -39.32
C PRO A 98 27.91 17.11 -39.02
N ASP A 99 26.68 17.03 -38.54
CA ASP A 99 25.84 18.16 -38.15
C ASP A 99 25.92 18.51 -36.65
N GLY A 100 26.82 17.85 -35.89
CA GLY A 100 27.05 18.14 -34.47
C GLY A 100 25.90 17.70 -33.55
N ARG A 101 24.91 16.99 -34.06
CA ARG A 101 23.86 16.38 -33.23
C ARG A 101 24.38 15.06 -32.65
N PRO A 102 24.17 14.79 -31.36
CA PRO A 102 24.44 13.47 -30.82
C PRO A 102 23.60 12.47 -31.63
N ALA A 103 24.24 11.41 -32.10
CA ALA A 103 23.55 10.31 -32.76
C ALA A 103 22.41 9.88 -31.85
N ALA A 104 21.16 10.04 -32.31
CA ALA A 104 20.05 9.35 -31.67
C ALA A 104 20.47 7.87 -31.63
N PRO A 105 20.41 7.20 -30.48
CA PRO A 105 20.66 5.77 -30.46
C PRO A 105 19.78 5.15 -31.54
N PRO A 106 20.30 4.21 -32.35
CA PRO A 106 19.45 3.53 -33.32
C PRO A 106 18.19 3.11 -32.57
N LEU A 107 17.02 3.48 -33.12
CA LEU A 107 15.79 2.80 -32.73
C LEU A 107 16.05 1.35 -33.10
N ASP A 108 16.55 0.60 -32.13
CA ASP A 108 16.61 -0.84 -32.18
C ASP A 108 15.16 -1.23 -32.44
N ASP A 109 14.89 -1.70 -33.66
CA ASP A 109 13.66 -2.39 -34.02
C ASP A 109 13.64 -3.67 -33.18
N GLY A 110 13.42 -3.48 -31.87
CA GLY A 110 13.35 -4.53 -30.89
C GLY A 110 12.37 -5.56 -31.41
N PRO A 111 12.70 -6.85 -31.34
CA PRO A 111 12.07 -7.89 -32.13
C PRO A 111 10.55 -7.73 -32.07
N ALA A 112 9.98 -7.26 -33.18
CA ALA A 112 8.55 -7.23 -33.38
C ALA A 112 8.10 -8.69 -33.26
N TYR A 113 7.17 -8.93 -32.33
CA TYR A 113 6.61 -10.25 -32.00
C TYR A 113 7.53 -11.22 -31.25
N ARG A 114 7.47 -11.15 -29.91
CA ARG A 114 7.22 -12.40 -29.17
C ARG A 114 5.92 -12.99 -29.73
N SER A 115 6.01 -14.09 -30.46
CA SER A 115 4.83 -14.76 -31.01
C SER A 115 3.84 -15.08 -29.88
N ALA A 116 2.56 -15.22 -30.20
CA ALA A 116 1.57 -15.74 -29.24
C ALA A 116 2.06 -17.06 -28.62
N ASP A 117 2.83 -17.85 -29.38
CA ASP A 117 3.49 -19.06 -28.93
C ASP A 117 4.58 -18.82 -27.88
N GLU A 118 5.33 -17.73 -27.90
CA GLU A 118 6.30 -17.42 -26.85
C GLU A 118 5.60 -16.99 -25.55
N ALA A 119 4.51 -16.25 -25.64
CA ALA A 119 3.67 -15.93 -24.49
C ALA A 119 2.99 -17.19 -23.90
N GLU A 120 2.55 -18.13 -24.75
CA GLU A 120 1.99 -19.41 -24.34
C GLU A 120 3.07 -20.34 -23.77
N ARG A 121 4.28 -20.33 -24.33
CA ARG A 121 5.42 -21.10 -23.82
C ARG A 121 5.92 -20.57 -22.48
N LEU A 122 5.85 -19.25 -22.23
CA LEU A 122 6.07 -18.66 -20.91
C LEU A 122 4.94 -18.97 -19.92
N ARG A 123 3.68 -19.13 -20.39
CA ARG A 123 2.57 -19.66 -19.56
C ARG A 123 2.77 -21.12 -19.18
N GLN A 124 3.43 -21.90 -20.04
CA GLN A 124 3.72 -23.32 -19.84
C GLN A 124 5.07 -23.57 -19.16
N GLN A 125 5.91 -22.54 -18.96
CA GLN A 125 7.13 -22.71 -18.20
C GLN A 125 6.75 -23.03 -16.74
N PRO A 126 7.26 -24.15 -16.18
CA PRO A 126 7.14 -24.39 -14.77
C PRO A 126 7.72 -23.17 -14.05
N LEU A 127 7.00 -22.69 -13.02
CA LEU A 127 7.42 -21.58 -12.16
C LEU A 127 8.91 -21.71 -11.89
N GLY A 128 9.72 -20.80 -12.45
CA GLY A 128 11.16 -20.98 -12.57
C GLY A 128 11.76 -21.44 -11.25
N GLU A 129 12.49 -22.55 -11.30
CA GLU A 129 13.22 -23.09 -10.16
C GLU A 129 14.24 -22.04 -9.70
N GLY A 130 13.83 -21.22 -8.73
CA GLY A 130 14.76 -20.50 -7.88
C GLY A 130 15.70 -21.49 -7.18
N PRO A 131 16.80 -21.01 -6.58
CA PRO A 131 17.65 -21.87 -5.75
C PRO A 131 16.78 -22.68 -4.78
N PRO A 132 17.09 -23.98 -4.57
CA PRO A 132 16.18 -24.90 -3.91
C PRO A 132 15.79 -24.31 -2.56
N ALA A 133 14.49 -24.04 -2.42
CA ALA A 133 13.91 -23.73 -1.14
C ALA A 133 14.22 -24.88 -0.18
N ASP A 134 14.43 -24.57 1.10
CA ASP A 134 14.40 -25.60 2.12
C ASP A 134 13.09 -26.40 1.95
N PRO A 135 13.14 -27.71 1.64
CA PRO A 135 11.94 -28.49 1.35
C PRO A 135 10.96 -28.50 2.52
N GLN A 136 11.42 -28.24 3.76
CA GLN A 136 10.56 -28.11 4.93
C GLN A 136 9.73 -26.82 4.92
N LEU A 137 10.25 -25.74 4.33
CA LEU A 137 9.59 -24.44 4.25
C LEU A 137 8.81 -24.24 2.96
N ALA A 138 9.06 -25.05 1.93
CA ALA A 138 8.42 -24.93 0.63
C ALA A 138 6.88 -24.91 0.72
N GLY A 139 6.27 -25.85 1.45
CA GLY A 139 4.81 -25.90 1.61
C GLY A 139 4.22 -24.68 2.32
N GLU A 140 4.94 -24.08 3.27
CA GLU A 140 4.50 -22.84 3.94
C GLU A 140 4.70 -21.61 3.05
N ALA A 141 5.78 -21.60 2.26
CA ALA A 141 6.05 -20.55 1.29
C ALA A 141 5.00 -20.55 0.16
N ASP A 142 4.57 -21.72 -0.30
CA ASP A 142 3.47 -21.87 -1.27
C ASP A 142 2.15 -21.31 -0.73
N LEU A 143 1.80 -21.63 0.52
CA LEU A 143 0.61 -21.06 1.18
C LEU A 143 0.65 -19.53 1.21
N CYS A 144 1.83 -18.98 1.47
CA CYS A 144 2.00 -17.54 1.52
C CYS A 144 2.02 -16.89 0.14
N LEU A 145 2.71 -17.50 -0.84
CA LEU A 145 2.69 -17.06 -2.23
C LEU A 145 1.24 -17.00 -2.72
N ALA A 146 0.45 -18.05 -2.51
CA ALA A 146 -0.96 -18.11 -2.89
C ALA A 146 -1.80 -16.97 -2.30
N TRP A 147 -1.46 -16.49 -1.10
CA TRP A 147 -2.12 -15.32 -0.49
C TRP A 147 -1.72 -14.00 -1.16
N TYR A 148 -0.47 -13.87 -1.62
CA TYR A 148 0.02 -12.65 -2.30
C TYR A 148 -0.41 -12.56 -3.77
N LEU A 149 -0.57 -13.68 -4.49
CA LEU A 149 -0.90 -13.67 -5.92
C LEU A 149 -2.12 -12.79 -6.30
N PRO A 150 -3.25 -12.80 -5.56
CA PRO A 150 -4.41 -11.96 -5.86
C PRO A 150 -4.16 -10.45 -5.70
N LEU A 151 -3.08 -10.06 -5.01
CA LEU A 151 -2.71 -8.65 -4.83
C LEU A 151 -1.89 -8.11 -6.02
N MET A 152 -1.48 -8.97 -6.93
CA MET A 152 -0.62 -8.62 -8.07
C MET A 152 -1.46 -8.37 -9.32
N ARG A 153 -1.00 -7.42 -10.16
CA ARG A 153 -1.66 -7.13 -11.44
C ARG A 153 -1.52 -8.27 -12.45
N ASP A 154 -0.35 -8.92 -12.48
CA ASP A 154 -0.11 -10.11 -13.30
C ASP A 154 0.64 -11.15 -12.45
N PRO A 155 -0.03 -12.21 -11.97
CA PRO A 155 0.58 -13.23 -11.13
C PRO A 155 1.42 -14.25 -11.93
N ARG A 156 1.44 -14.17 -13.26
CA ARG A 156 2.10 -15.18 -14.10
C ARG A 156 3.62 -15.10 -13.97
N GLY A 157 4.25 -16.26 -13.77
CA GLY A 157 5.69 -16.39 -13.63
C GLY A 157 6.24 -15.83 -12.31
N VAL A 158 5.38 -15.49 -11.34
CA VAL A 158 5.81 -15.06 -10.01
C VAL A 158 6.33 -16.26 -9.24
N TYR A 159 7.54 -16.17 -8.70
CA TYR A 159 8.11 -17.20 -7.84
C TYR A 159 8.74 -16.58 -6.58
N TYR A 160 9.05 -17.41 -5.59
CA TYR A 160 9.77 -16.97 -4.40
C TYR A 160 11.18 -17.57 -4.33
N SER A 161 12.03 -16.97 -3.52
CA SER A 161 13.36 -17.49 -3.19
C SER A 161 13.73 -17.17 -1.74
N ALA A 162 14.70 -17.92 -1.21
CA ALA A 162 15.27 -17.72 0.12
C ALA A 162 14.19 -17.66 1.25
N PRO A 163 13.33 -18.70 1.38
CA PRO A 163 12.44 -18.78 2.53
C PRO A 163 13.25 -18.94 3.82
N VAL A 164 12.93 -18.11 4.81
CA VAL A 164 13.52 -18.13 6.15
C VAL A 164 12.39 -18.03 7.16
N LYS A 165 12.42 -18.87 8.19
CA LYS A 165 11.40 -18.89 9.24
C LYS A 165 11.98 -18.50 10.60
N GLU A 166 11.40 -17.47 11.21
CA GLU A 166 11.74 -17.00 12.56
C GLU A 166 10.50 -17.12 13.46
N GLY A 167 10.48 -18.15 14.30
CA GLY A 167 9.30 -18.48 15.12
C GLY A 167 8.09 -18.82 14.25
N ARG A 168 7.06 -17.95 14.27
CA ARG A 168 5.85 -18.10 13.46
C ARG A 168 5.90 -17.33 12.15
N VAL A 169 6.90 -16.49 11.91
CA VAL A 169 6.95 -15.63 10.73
C VAL A 169 7.82 -16.29 9.67
N LEU A 170 7.24 -16.56 8.51
CA LEU A 170 7.95 -16.94 7.30
C LEU A 170 8.22 -15.68 6.47
N SER A 171 9.47 -15.48 6.06
CA SER A 171 9.91 -14.39 5.19
C SER A 171 10.57 -14.95 3.93
N PHE A 172 10.37 -14.30 2.79
CA PHE A 172 11.01 -14.67 1.52
C PHE A 172 11.04 -13.49 0.55
N THR A 173 11.74 -13.68 -0.56
CA THR A 173 11.78 -12.71 -1.65
C THR A 173 10.88 -13.17 -2.78
N LEU A 174 9.94 -12.33 -3.20
CA LEU A 174 9.11 -12.53 -4.40
C LEU A 174 9.78 -11.89 -5.61
N HIS A 175 9.81 -12.64 -6.70
CA HIS A 175 10.28 -12.24 -8.02
C HIS A 175 9.05 -12.12 -8.91
N ILE A 176 8.70 -10.90 -9.30
CA ILE A 176 7.48 -10.58 -10.04
C ILE A 176 7.88 -10.16 -11.45
N PRO A 177 7.58 -10.96 -12.48
CA PRO A 177 7.84 -10.55 -13.86
C PRO A 177 7.07 -9.27 -14.18
N ASN A 178 7.81 -8.23 -14.53
CA ASN A 178 7.23 -6.98 -14.99
C ASN A 178 6.93 -7.11 -16.48
N THR A 179 5.65 -7.15 -16.82
CA THR A 179 5.16 -7.24 -18.21
C THR A 179 5.22 -5.90 -18.96
N SER A 180 5.72 -4.83 -18.33
CA SER A 180 5.94 -3.54 -19.00
C SER A 180 7.01 -3.66 -20.10
N TYR A 181 6.93 -2.75 -21.07
CA TYR A 181 7.66 -2.75 -22.35
C TYR A 181 9.19 -2.99 -22.28
N ARG A 182 9.84 -2.84 -21.12
CA ARG A 182 11.29 -3.04 -20.97
C ARG A 182 11.72 -4.44 -20.58
N GLY A 183 10.79 -5.31 -20.15
CA GLY A 183 11.14 -6.60 -19.56
C GLY A 183 11.95 -6.45 -18.27
N GLY A 184 11.55 -7.13 -17.21
CA GLY A 184 12.27 -7.07 -15.94
C GLY A 184 11.60 -7.91 -14.88
N THR A 185 12.25 -8.01 -13.73
CA THR A 185 11.72 -8.69 -12.55
C THR A 185 11.71 -7.71 -11.39
N ASP A 186 10.53 -7.38 -10.90
CA ASP A 186 10.38 -6.61 -9.68
C ASP A 186 10.61 -7.55 -8.49
N VAL A 187 11.57 -7.20 -7.64
CA VAL A 187 11.96 -8.00 -6.48
C VAL A 187 11.40 -7.35 -5.22
N ARG A 188 10.56 -8.07 -4.46
CA ARG A 188 9.92 -7.53 -3.24
C ARG A 188 9.99 -8.53 -2.09
N ALA A 189 10.27 -8.02 -0.90
CA ALA A 189 10.19 -8.85 0.31
C ALA A 189 8.73 -9.12 0.72
N ALA A 190 8.45 -10.36 1.06
CA ALA A 190 7.17 -10.84 1.58
C ALA A 190 7.38 -11.48 2.95
N ALA A 191 6.35 -11.40 3.80
CA ALA A 191 6.31 -12.15 5.05
C ALA A 191 4.88 -12.43 5.48
N CYS A 192 4.71 -13.54 6.18
CA CYS A 192 3.43 -14.13 6.55
C CYS A 192 3.60 -14.89 7.85
N GLU A 193 2.58 -14.86 8.69
CA GLU A 193 2.59 -15.62 9.93
C GLU A 193 1.91 -16.97 9.70
N ILE A 194 2.62 -18.05 10.03
CA ILE A 194 2.17 -19.43 9.93
C ILE A 194 2.06 -20.01 11.34
N TRP A 195 0.86 -20.46 11.69
CA TRP A 195 0.58 -21.10 12.97
C TRP A 195 -0.09 -22.45 12.72
N ASN A 196 0.56 -23.53 13.17
CA ASN A 196 0.11 -24.91 12.98
C ASN A 196 -0.19 -25.24 11.50
N GLY A 197 0.72 -24.85 10.60
CA GLY A 197 0.58 -25.06 9.15
C GLY A 197 -0.52 -24.23 8.49
N ARG A 198 -1.09 -23.24 9.18
CA ARG A 198 -2.11 -22.34 8.66
C ARG A 198 -1.61 -20.91 8.61
N LEU A 199 -1.96 -20.20 7.53
CA LEU A 199 -1.66 -18.78 7.37
C LEU A 199 -2.60 -17.93 8.24
N ASP A 200 -2.03 -17.05 9.06
CA ASP A 200 -2.75 -15.97 9.73
C ASP A 200 -2.94 -14.80 8.75
N ALA A 201 -4.13 -14.72 8.16
CA ALA A 201 -4.44 -13.73 7.14
C ALA A 201 -4.48 -12.30 7.71
N GLY A 202 -4.83 -12.14 8.99
CA GLY A 202 -4.90 -10.84 9.65
C GLY A 202 -3.52 -10.23 9.82
N TRP A 203 -2.58 -11.00 10.37
CA TRP A 203 -1.19 -10.56 10.51
C TRP A 203 -0.55 -10.32 9.14
N THR A 204 -0.70 -11.26 8.22
CA THR A 204 -0.12 -11.20 6.86
C THR A 204 -0.59 -9.95 6.12
N ARG A 205 -1.90 -9.63 6.21
CA ARG A 205 -2.46 -8.39 5.66
C ARG A 205 -1.80 -7.15 6.22
N ILE A 206 -1.75 -7.01 7.56
CA ILE A 206 -1.17 -5.83 8.22
C ILE A 206 0.29 -5.64 7.81
N HIS A 207 1.06 -6.73 7.73
CA HIS A 207 2.46 -6.66 7.31
C HIS A 207 2.60 -6.27 5.83
N ALA A 208 1.79 -6.85 4.94
CA ALA A 208 1.78 -6.53 3.53
C ALA A 208 1.38 -5.06 3.27
N GLU A 209 0.40 -4.51 3.99
CA GLU A 209 0.03 -3.09 3.95
C GLU A 209 1.20 -2.18 4.34
N ARG A 210 1.90 -2.50 5.44
CA ARG A 210 3.08 -1.76 5.89
C ARG A 210 4.23 -1.78 4.89
N ARG A 211 4.33 -2.85 4.09
CA ARG A 211 5.33 -3.02 3.02
C ARG A 211 4.86 -2.46 1.67
N GLY A 212 3.68 -1.85 1.60
CA GLY A 212 3.17 -1.22 0.40
C GLY A 212 2.74 -2.20 -0.69
N TRP A 213 2.26 -3.39 -0.32
CA TRP A 213 1.67 -4.33 -1.27
C TRP A 213 0.29 -3.90 -1.78
N TYR A 214 -0.42 -3.06 -1.01
CA TYR A 214 -1.79 -2.62 -1.31
C TYR A 214 -1.88 -1.25 -2.00
N ARG A 215 -0.76 -0.67 -2.42
CA ARG A 215 -0.78 0.63 -3.11
C ARG A 215 -0.89 0.42 -4.62
N GLY A 216 -2.13 0.46 -5.13
CA GLY A 216 -2.45 0.72 -6.53
C GLY A 216 -3.03 -0.45 -7.31
N VAL A 217 -4.21 -0.93 -6.92
CA VAL A 217 -5.26 -1.32 -7.88
C VAL A 217 -6.12 -0.09 -8.16
#